data_AF-A0A7D9JXX1-F1
#
_entry.id   AF-A0A7D9JXX1-F1
#
_cell.length_a   1.000
_cell.length_b   1.000
_cell.length_c   1.000
_cell.angle_alpha   90.00
_cell.angle_beta   90.00
_cell.angle_gamma   90.00
#
_symmetry.space_group_name_H-M   'P 1'
#
loop_
_entity.id
_entity.type
_entity.pdbx_description
1 polymer ?
#
loop_
_entity_poly.entity_id
_entity_poly.type
_entity_poly.pdbx_seq_one_letter_code
_entity_poly.pdbx_strand_id
1 'polypeptide(L)'
;MVDAGAQLSEIPGWHLKNSFLYQRNVNQFTGVIEGHLHTLSVPPNDSAVPTLDPGAFTVDQDQYKGFVSNNQNPEQDPFVNLPKAAATYAVGGMSTHWTACTPREYPTQRSSLIDPDTWNSLYKEAERLLHTNQNMFDDTKIDFPGGGAPGGIKHFIRNNLVRDTLRKVYPDLNSKDAEPQYLPLAGVRRKDAPEYITWSGADTVLGDEMLKELKSENTFQLKEMWQCRELHYTGTGQGTQKVEYAVVRNLLEKKDYRVKANTFVIAAGAVLTPQILFNSDISLPALGHYLCEQPLAFCQVVLLQNLVDSIEKNPVWKPIVDKFRKKHPNDPIPIPYTDPQPQ
;
A
#
# COMPACT_ATOMS: atom_id res chain seq x y z
N MET A 1 -13.09 -7.41 15.72
CA MET A 1 -12.67 -7.20 14.32
C MET A 1 -12.72 -8.53 13.59
N VAL A 2 -13.13 -8.53 12.33
CA VAL A 2 -13.09 -9.72 11.46
C VAL A 2 -12.42 -9.32 10.15
N ASP A 3 -11.64 -10.22 9.58
CA ASP A 3 -10.97 -10.04 8.30
C ASP A 3 -11.14 -11.32 7.47
N ALA A 4 -11.47 -11.18 6.18
CA ALA A 4 -11.61 -12.35 5.30
C ALA A 4 -10.26 -12.96 4.93
N GLY A 5 -9.17 -12.21 5.09
CA GLY A 5 -7.80 -12.66 4.89
C GLY A 5 -7.20 -13.36 6.09
N ALA A 6 -6.10 -14.08 5.84
CA ALA A 6 -5.26 -14.66 6.88
C ALA A 6 -4.26 -13.64 7.45
N GLN A 7 -3.76 -13.91 8.64
CA GLN A 7 -2.63 -13.27 9.27
C GLN A 7 -1.34 -13.83 8.68
N LEU A 8 -0.55 -12.96 8.05
CA LEU A 8 0.62 -13.35 7.27
C LEU A 8 1.95 -13.29 8.03
N SER A 9 1.91 -12.86 9.29
CA SER A 9 3.08 -12.62 10.13
C SER A 9 2.72 -12.83 11.60
N GLU A 10 3.71 -13.03 12.47
CA GLU A 10 3.48 -13.18 13.91
C GLU A 10 2.75 -11.97 14.52
N ILE A 11 3.10 -10.76 14.07
CA ILE A 11 2.41 -9.53 14.44
C ILE A 11 1.26 -9.30 13.42
N PRO A 12 -0.01 -9.24 13.86
CA PRO A 12 -1.15 -8.98 12.99
C PRO A 12 -1.01 -7.64 12.25
N GLY A 13 -1.17 -7.63 10.92
CA GLY A 13 -1.12 -6.40 10.12
C GLY A 13 0.28 -5.82 9.87
N TRP A 14 1.34 -6.57 10.21
CA TRP A 14 2.73 -6.13 10.03
C TRP A 14 3.11 -5.99 8.56
N HIS A 15 3.86 -4.93 8.26
CA HIS A 15 4.35 -4.71 6.91
C HIS A 15 5.37 -5.80 6.50
N LEU A 16 5.07 -6.59 5.47
CA LEU A 16 5.85 -7.77 5.09
C LEU A 16 7.27 -7.42 4.63
N LYS A 17 7.46 -6.26 4.00
CA LYS A 17 8.78 -5.69 3.64
C LYS A 17 9.72 -5.50 4.84
N ASN A 18 9.21 -5.53 6.08
CA ASN A 18 10.04 -5.47 7.27
C ASN A 18 10.88 -6.74 7.48
N SER A 19 10.53 -7.85 6.83
CA SER A 19 11.37 -9.05 6.79
C SER A 19 12.75 -8.72 6.25
N PHE A 20 13.79 -9.25 6.92
CA PHE A 20 15.19 -9.05 6.56
C PHE A 20 15.48 -9.35 5.08
N LEU A 21 14.85 -10.41 4.54
CA LEU A 21 15.05 -10.84 3.15
C LEU A 21 14.73 -9.72 2.17
N TYR A 22 13.57 -9.06 2.34
CA TYR A 22 13.09 -8.05 1.40
C TYR A 22 13.79 -6.70 1.54
N GLN A 23 14.39 -6.41 2.71
CA GLN A 23 15.25 -5.23 2.85
C GLN A 23 16.65 -5.43 2.27
N ARG A 24 17.11 -6.69 2.16
CA ARG A 24 18.36 -7.04 1.46
C ARG A 24 18.17 -7.13 -0.05
N ASN A 25 17.02 -7.63 -0.50
CA ASN A 25 16.69 -7.73 -1.91
C ASN A 25 15.23 -7.32 -2.14
N VAL A 26 15.01 -6.01 -2.32
CA VAL A 26 13.66 -5.45 -2.50
C VAL A 26 12.99 -5.92 -3.79
N ASN A 27 13.76 -6.35 -4.81
CA ASN A 27 13.19 -6.86 -6.05
C ASN A 27 12.35 -8.12 -5.82
N GLN A 28 12.69 -8.92 -4.80
CA GLN A 28 11.91 -10.10 -4.41
C GLN A 28 10.56 -9.74 -3.78
N PHE A 29 10.38 -8.50 -3.30
CA PHE A 29 9.13 -8.06 -2.72
C PHE A 29 8.02 -7.88 -3.76
N THR A 30 8.36 -7.72 -5.04
CA THR A 30 7.40 -7.64 -6.15
C THR A 30 6.49 -8.86 -6.20
N GLY A 31 7.05 -10.06 -6.07
CA GLY A 31 6.26 -11.31 -6.05
C GLY A 31 5.35 -11.42 -4.83
N VAL A 32 5.73 -10.81 -3.70
CA VAL A 32 4.84 -10.70 -2.53
C VAL A 32 3.65 -9.80 -2.87
N ILE A 33 3.89 -8.64 -3.49
CA ILE A 33 2.81 -7.73 -3.88
C ILE A 33 1.85 -8.41 -4.86
N GLU A 34 2.37 -8.98 -5.95
CA GLU A 34 1.57 -9.64 -6.98
C GLU A 34 0.75 -10.81 -6.43
N GLY A 35 1.33 -11.61 -5.53
CA GLY A 35 0.65 -12.75 -4.91
C GLY A 35 -0.51 -12.38 -3.99
N HIS A 36 -0.59 -11.12 -3.53
CA HIS A 36 -1.63 -10.64 -2.63
C HIS A 36 -2.67 -9.74 -3.31
N LEU A 37 -2.48 -9.38 -4.59
CA LEU A 37 -3.42 -8.56 -5.35
C LEU A 37 -4.42 -9.44 -6.11
N HIS A 38 -5.63 -9.54 -5.58
CA HIS A 38 -6.73 -10.28 -6.22
C HIS A 38 -7.57 -9.35 -7.07
N THR A 39 -7.53 -9.51 -8.40
CA THR A 39 -8.28 -8.69 -9.36
C THR A 39 -9.78 -8.74 -9.10
N LEU A 40 -10.41 -7.56 -9.09
CA LEU A 40 -11.82 -7.41 -8.70
C LEU A 40 -12.81 -7.85 -9.78
N SER A 41 -12.50 -7.60 -11.06
CA SER A 41 -13.38 -7.98 -12.17
C SER A 41 -12.60 -8.31 -13.44
N VAL A 42 -12.67 -9.58 -13.85
CA VAL A 42 -11.98 -10.09 -15.04
C VAL A 42 -13.02 -10.43 -16.11
N PRO A 43 -13.08 -9.73 -17.25
CA PRO A 43 -14.04 -10.05 -18.30
C PRO A 43 -13.75 -11.42 -18.94
N PRO A 44 -14.72 -12.04 -19.61
CA PRO A 44 -14.48 -13.22 -20.44
C PRO A 44 -13.41 -12.94 -21.50
N ASN A 45 -12.70 -13.99 -21.90
CA ASN A 45 -11.67 -13.90 -22.94
C ASN A 45 -11.98 -14.88 -24.06
N ASP A 46 -12.43 -14.35 -25.19
CA ASP A 46 -12.77 -15.13 -26.40
C ASP A 46 -11.62 -15.16 -27.42
N SER A 47 -10.39 -14.86 -26.99
CA SER A 47 -9.22 -14.91 -27.87
C SER A 47 -9.04 -16.32 -28.43
N ALA A 48 -8.95 -16.42 -29.76
CA ALA A 48 -8.68 -17.68 -30.42
C ALA A 48 -7.28 -18.20 -30.04
N VAL A 49 -7.18 -19.51 -29.80
CA VAL A 49 -5.89 -20.21 -29.61
C VAL A 49 -5.66 -21.09 -30.84
N PRO A 50 -5.05 -20.54 -31.91
CA PRO A 50 -5.01 -21.19 -33.23
C PRO A 50 -4.09 -22.40 -33.30
N THR A 51 -3.27 -22.63 -32.27
CA THR A 51 -2.26 -23.70 -32.22
C THR A 51 -2.66 -24.85 -31.28
N LEU A 52 -3.93 -24.92 -30.88
CA LEU A 52 -4.44 -26.08 -30.14
C LEU A 52 -4.37 -27.32 -31.03
N ASP A 53 -4.06 -28.47 -30.40
CA ASP A 53 -4.12 -29.76 -31.07
C ASP A 53 -5.55 -29.98 -31.64
N PRO A 54 -5.72 -30.42 -32.90
CA PRO A 54 -7.04 -30.62 -33.51
C PRO A 54 -7.93 -31.65 -32.78
N GLY A 55 -7.34 -32.56 -32.01
CA GLY A 55 -8.04 -33.51 -31.15
C GLY A 55 -8.34 -32.98 -29.75
N ALA A 56 -7.88 -31.77 -29.39
CA ALA A 56 -8.19 -31.15 -28.12
C ALA A 56 -9.65 -30.68 -28.07
N PHE A 57 -10.22 -30.69 -26.86
CA PHE A 57 -11.56 -30.14 -26.64
C PHE A 57 -11.59 -28.66 -27.02
N THR A 58 -12.59 -28.28 -27.83
CA THR A 58 -12.88 -26.90 -28.18
C THR A 58 -14.36 -26.63 -27.99
N VAL A 59 -14.69 -25.38 -27.65
CA VAL A 59 -16.09 -24.94 -27.52
C VAL A 59 -16.58 -24.47 -28.88
N ASP A 60 -17.75 -24.92 -29.29
CA ASP A 60 -18.44 -24.42 -30.48
C ASP A 60 -18.85 -22.96 -30.25
N GLN A 61 -18.15 -22.03 -30.89
CA GLN A 61 -18.40 -20.59 -30.71
C GLN A 61 -19.68 -20.10 -31.41
N ASP A 62 -20.21 -20.86 -32.37
CA ASP A 62 -21.48 -20.53 -33.01
C ASP A 62 -22.66 -20.90 -32.10
N GLN A 63 -22.50 -21.98 -31.31
CA GLN A 63 -23.49 -22.42 -30.32
C GLN A 63 -23.36 -21.68 -28.97
N TYR A 64 -22.13 -21.42 -28.52
CA TYR A 64 -21.83 -20.81 -27.23
C TYR A 64 -21.02 -19.53 -27.46
N LYS A 65 -21.57 -18.36 -27.08
CA LYS A 65 -20.92 -17.04 -27.21
C LYS A 65 -19.77 -16.87 -26.19
N GLY A 66 -18.82 -17.78 -26.19
CA GLY A 66 -17.78 -17.92 -25.17
C GLY A 66 -18.23 -18.79 -23.98
N PHE A 67 -17.32 -18.94 -23.01
CA PHE A 67 -17.59 -19.59 -21.74
C PHE A 67 -16.92 -18.81 -20.60
N VAL A 68 -17.58 -18.76 -19.45
CA VAL A 68 -17.02 -18.17 -18.24
C VAL A 68 -16.09 -19.20 -17.61
N SER A 69 -14.81 -18.87 -17.51
CA SER A 69 -13.79 -19.71 -16.86
C SER A 69 -13.14 -18.95 -15.70
N ASN A 70 -12.51 -19.66 -14.77
CA ASN A 70 -11.62 -19.07 -13.77
C ASN A 70 -12.23 -17.87 -12.99
N ASN A 71 -13.52 -17.94 -12.63
CA ASN A 71 -14.26 -16.86 -11.96
C ASN A 71 -14.29 -15.53 -12.72
N GLN A 72 -14.29 -15.56 -14.05
CA GLN A 72 -14.55 -14.38 -14.88
C GLN A 72 -15.94 -13.79 -14.61
N ASN A 73 -16.07 -12.47 -14.77
CA ASN A 73 -17.32 -11.73 -14.66
C ASN A 73 -17.92 -11.51 -16.07
N PRO A 74 -18.96 -12.27 -16.47
CA PRO A 74 -19.60 -12.10 -17.78
C PRO A 74 -20.29 -10.74 -17.97
N GLU A 75 -20.56 -10.00 -16.90
CA GLU A 75 -21.18 -8.68 -16.96
C GLU A 75 -20.17 -7.55 -17.22
N GLN A 76 -18.86 -7.85 -17.17
CA GLN A 76 -17.83 -6.84 -17.31
C GLN A 76 -17.55 -6.50 -18.78
N ASP A 77 -17.87 -5.28 -19.19
CA ASP A 77 -17.37 -4.72 -20.45
C ASP A 77 -15.86 -4.40 -20.31
N PRO A 78 -14.97 -4.97 -21.15
CA PRO A 78 -13.54 -4.73 -21.08
C PRO A 78 -13.13 -3.28 -21.38
N PHE A 79 -13.92 -2.51 -22.14
CA PHE A 79 -13.57 -1.14 -22.56
C PHE A 79 -13.87 -0.07 -21.51
N VAL A 80 -14.68 -0.40 -20.51
CA VAL A 80 -15.02 0.49 -19.38
C VAL A 80 -14.63 -0.13 -18.04
N ASN A 81 -13.66 -1.05 -18.05
CA ASN A 81 -13.14 -1.71 -16.84
C ASN A 81 -11.96 -0.95 -16.21
N LEU A 82 -11.70 -1.22 -14.93
CA LEU A 82 -10.41 -1.01 -14.27
C LEU A 82 -9.69 -2.36 -14.13
N PRO A 83 -9.04 -2.89 -15.18
CA PRO A 83 -8.62 -4.29 -15.27
C PRO A 83 -7.55 -4.72 -14.25
N LYS A 84 -6.89 -3.76 -13.60
CA LYS A 84 -5.88 -3.99 -12.56
C LYS A 84 -6.33 -3.55 -11.17
N ALA A 85 -7.57 -3.09 -11.01
CA ALA A 85 -8.13 -2.86 -9.69
C ALA A 85 -8.22 -4.19 -8.95
N ALA A 86 -7.69 -4.22 -7.73
CA ALA A 86 -7.53 -5.43 -6.95
C ALA A 86 -7.82 -5.17 -5.47
N ALA A 87 -8.11 -6.24 -4.72
CA ALA A 87 -8.20 -6.23 -3.28
C ALA A 87 -7.15 -7.17 -2.67
N THR A 88 -6.75 -6.89 -1.44
CA THR A 88 -5.85 -7.74 -0.65
C THR A 88 -6.64 -8.36 0.50
N TYR A 89 -6.66 -9.68 0.55
CA TYR A 89 -7.25 -10.44 1.65
C TYR A 89 -6.15 -10.89 2.61
N ALA A 90 -5.79 -10.00 3.52
CA ALA A 90 -4.86 -10.28 4.61
C ALA A 90 -5.27 -9.45 5.82
N VAL A 91 -5.00 -9.93 7.04
CA VAL A 91 -5.10 -9.08 8.23
C VAL A 91 -4.19 -7.86 8.04
N GLY A 92 -4.78 -6.66 8.04
CA GLY A 92 -4.11 -5.39 7.73
C GLY A 92 -4.28 -4.92 6.27
N GLY A 93 -4.86 -5.74 5.41
CA GLY A 93 -5.15 -5.42 4.02
C GLY A 93 -3.91 -4.98 3.24
N MET A 94 -4.06 -3.95 2.41
CA MET A 94 -2.97 -3.44 1.57
C MET A 94 -1.82 -2.80 2.37
N SER A 95 -2.00 -2.44 3.65
CA SER A 95 -0.90 -1.88 4.45
C SER A 95 0.22 -2.88 4.72
N THR A 96 -0.02 -4.18 4.48
CA THR A 96 1.00 -5.23 4.58
C THR A 96 2.07 -5.13 3.48
N HIS A 97 1.78 -4.41 2.38
CA HIS A 97 2.63 -4.38 1.18
C HIS A 97 2.63 -3.05 0.40
N TRP A 98 1.94 -2.02 0.89
CA TRP A 98 1.95 -0.67 0.31
C TRP A 98 3.35 -0.04 0.29
N THR A 99 3.49 1.07 -0.45
CA THR A 99 4.76 1.81 -0.54
C THR A 99 4.99 2.78 0.61
N ALA A 100 4.01 2.93 1.51
CA ALA A 100 4.05 3.80 2.68
C ALA A 100 4.15 5.31 2.38
N CYS A 101 3.82 5.76 1.16
CA CYS A 101 3.79 7.18 0.84
C CYS A 101 2.54 7.85 1.43
N THR A 102 2.74 8.91 2.23
CA THR A 102 1.66 9.58 2.97
C THR A 102 1.66 11.11 2.78
N PRO A 103 1.56 11.62 1.53
CA PRO A 103 1.46 13.05 1.29
C PRO A 103 0.12 13.59 1.80
N ARG A 104 0.12 14.85 2.24
CA ARG A 104 -1.14 15.58 2.43
C ARG A 104 -1.69 15.96 1.06
N GLU A 105 -3.01 15.92 0.90
CA GLU A 105 -3.66 16.42 -0.31
C GLU A 105 -3.41 17.92 -0.46
N TYR A 106 -3.25 18.38 -1.70
CA TYR A 106 -3.20 19.81 -1.98
C TYR A 106 -4.55 20.44 -1.65
N PRO A 107 -4.62 21.69 -1.14
CA PRO A 107 -5.90 22.27 -0.68
C PRO A 107 -7.06 22.22 -1.67
N THR A 108 -6.80 22.28 -2.98
CA THR A 108 -7.85 22.20 -4.01
C THR A 108 -8.36 20.79 -4.27
N GLN A 109 -7.68 19.76 -3.77
CA GLN A 109 -8.08 18.36 -3.87
C GLN A 109 -8.90 17.90 -2.65
N ARG A 110 -8.86 18.68 -1.57
CA ARG A 110 -9.57 18.37 -0.32
C ARG A 110 -11.06 18.63 -0.45
N SER A 111 -11.84 17.78 0.22
CA SER A 111 -13.27 18.00 0.37
C SER A 111 -13.57 19.29 1.15
N SER A 112 -14.51 20.10 0.64
CA SER A 112 -15.00 21.31 1.31
C SER A 112 -15.97 21.03 2.46
N LEU A 113 -16.31 19.76 2.71
CA LEU A 113 -17.15 19.35 3.85
C LEU A 113 -16.43 19.45 5.20
N ILE A 114 -15.10 19.50 5.16
CA ILE A 114 -14.24 19.59 6.34
C ILE A 114 -13.48 20.92 6.22
N ASP A 115 -13.52 21.73 7.28
CA ASP A 115 -12.82 23.01 7.30
C ASP A 115 -11.29 22.83 7.35
N PRO A 116 -10.50 23.84 6.95
CA PRO A 116 -9.05 23.73 6.87
C PRO A 116 -8.35 23.38 8.20
N ASP A 117 -8.87 23.85 9.33
CA ASP A 117 -8.28 23.60 10.64
C ASP A 117 -8.53 22.17 11.09
N THR A 118 -9.75 21.67 10.87
CA THR A 118 -10.08 20.25 11.08
C THR A 118 -9.24 19.35 10.19
N TRP A 119 -9.07 19.67 8.90
CA TRP A 119 -8.15 18.95 8.01
C TRP A 119 -6.73 18.88 8.58
N ASN A 120 -6.20 20.00 9.05
CA ASN A 120 -4.85 20.05 9.61
C ASN A 120 -4.73 19.21 10.89
N SER A 121 -5.76 19.20 11.75
CA SER A 121 -5.80 18.37 12.94
C SER A 121 -5.81 16.88 12.59
N LEU A 122 -6.68 16.48 11.66
CA LEU A 122 -6.80 15.09 11.19
C LEU A 122 -5.50 14.59 10.55
N TYR A 123 -4.86 15.40 9.69
CA TYR A 123 -3.57 15.02 9.11
C TYR A 123 -2.47 14.86 10.16
N LYS A 124 -2.39 15.76 11.15
CA LYS A 124 -1.40 15.62 12.24
C LYS A 124 -1.60 14.32 13.02
N GLU A 125 -2.85 13.96 13.30
CA GLU A 125 -3.15 12.72 14.00
C GLU A 125 -2.86 11.49 13.14
N ALA A 126 -3.23 11.51 11.86
CA ALA A 126 -2.91 10.42 10.92
C ALA A 126 -1.40 10.24 10.75
N GLU A 127 -0.64 11.32 10.59
CA GLU A 127 0.82 11.31 10.52
C GLU A 127 1.45 10.73 11.80
N ARG A 128 0.90 11.08 12.97
CA ARG A 128 1.33 10.53 14.26
C ARG A 128 1.07 9.04 14.35
N LEU A 129 -0.13 8.57 14.00
CA LEU A 129 -0.51 7.15 14.04
C LEU A 129 0.28 6.30 13.04
N LEU A 130 0.60 6.85 11.87
CA LEU A 130 1.35 6.15 10.81
C LEU A 130 2.87 6.29 10.96
N HIS A 131 3.36 7.10 11.90
CA HIS A 131 4.77 7.50 11.96
C HIS A 131 5.28 8.06 10.62
N THR A 132 4.52 8.99 10.03
CA THR A 132 4.93 9.68 8.81
C THR A 132 6.20 10.51 9.04
N ASN A 133 7.16 10.36 8.14
CA ASN A 133 8.50 10.82 8.33
C ASN A 133 9.17 11.17 7.00
N GLN A 134 9.58 12.43 6.86
CA GLN A 134 10.21 12.97 5.66
C GLN A 134 11.75 13.00 5.77
N ASN A 135 12.30 12.61 6.93
CA ASN A 135 13.74 12.68 7.21
C ASN A 135 14.48 11.36 6.94
N MET A 136 13.79 10.27 6.62
CA MET A 136 14.39 8.91 6.55
C MET A 136 15.51 8.78 5.51
N PHE A 137 15.53 9.66 4.51
CA PHE A 137 16.47 9.68 3.40
C PHE A 137 17.16 11.04 3.22
N ASP A 138 17.24 11.81 4.32
CA ASP A 138 17.89 13.11 4.39
C ASP A 138 19.20 13.00 5.21
N ASP A 139 20.34 13.27 4.56
CA ASP A 139 21.65 13.18 5.19
C ASP A 139 21.91 14.33 6.18
N THR A 140 21.23 15.46 6.02
CA THR A 140 21.29 16.58 6.98
C THR A 140 20.50 16.31 8.25
N LYS A 141 19.62 15.29 8.22
CA LYS A 141 18.76 14.92 9.34
C LYS A 141 19.16 13.62 10.01
N ILE A 142 20.37 13.11 9.75
CA ILE A 142 20.86 11.85 10.34
C ILE A 142 20.75 11.83 11.86
N ASP A 143 21.03 12.92 12.55
CA ASP A 143 20.98 12.96 14.02
C ASP A 143 19.61 13.41 14.58
N PHE A 144 18.61 13.62 13.71
CA PHE A 144 17.27 14.04 14.11
C PHE A 144 16.32 12.84 14.29
N PRO A 145 15.27 12.97 15.11
CA PRO A 145 14.22 11.96 15.20
C PRO A 145 13.67 11.58 13.81
N GLY A 146 13.66 10.28 13.51
CA GLY A 146 13.21 9.76 12.23
C GLY A 146 14.25 9.79 11.10
N GLY A 147 15.42 10.39 11.30
CA GLY A 147 16.50 10.40 10.32
C GLY A 147 17.29 9.09 10.23
N GLY A 148 18.56 9.21 9.84
CA GLY A 148 19.57 8.19 10.08
C GLY A 148 19.56 7.70 11.54
N ALA A 149 20.04 6.49 11.82
CA ALA A 149 20.26 6.08 13.20
C ALA A 149 21.76 6.23 13.55
N PRO A 150 22.09 6.68 14.78
CA PRO A 150 23.48 6.85 15.21
C PRO A 150 24.26 5.55 15.00
N GLY A 151 25.22 5.55 14.07
CA GLY A 151 26.18 4.44 13.90
C GLY A 151 26.08 3.58 12.63
N GLY A 152 25.08 3.76 11.75
CA GLY A 152 24.95 2.92 10.54
C GLY A 152 25.06 3.64 9.19
N ILE A 153 23.95 4.13 8.63
CA ILE A 153 23.95 4.82 7.32
C ILE A 153 24.22 6.32 7.53
N LYS A 154 25.21 6.83 6.80
CA LYS A 154 25.62 8.25 6.88
C LYS A 154 25.46 9.03 5.55
N HIS A 155 24.82 8.44 4.56
CA HIS A 155 24.69 9.03 3.23
C HIS A 155 23.46 8.49 2.49
N PHE A 156 22.86 9.37 1.68
CA PHE A 156 21.77 9.06 0.75
C PHE A 156 22.10 9.68 -0.62
N ILE A 157 23.21 9.22 -1.22
CA ILE A 157 23.82 9.78 -2.43
C ILE A 157 22.80 9.81 -3.56
N ARG A 158 22.14 8.67 -3.84
CA ARG A 158 21.17 8.58 -4.94
C ARG A 158 20.00 9.55 -4.76
N ASN A 159 19.47 9.61 -3.54
CA ASN A 159 18.30 10.44 -3.23
C ASN A 159 18.63 11.93 -3.38
N ASN A 160 19.74 12.35 -2.80
CA ASN A 160 20.19 13.75 -2.87
C ASN A 160 20.61 14.15 -4.27
N LEU A 161 21.31 13.28 -5.01
CA LEU A 161 21.69 13.57 -6.38
C LEU A 161 20.48 13.84 -7.27
N VAL A 162 19.43 13.00 -7.19
CA VAL A 162 18.20 13.18 -7.97
C VAL A 162 17.48 14.46 -7.55
N ARG A 163 17.22 14.65 -6.25
CA ARG A 163 16.54 15.84 -5.73
C ARG A 163 17.26 17.13 -6.14
N ASP A 164 18.57 17.21 -5.90
CA ASP A 164 19.37 18.41 -6.16
C ASP A 164 19.49 18.69 -7.66
N THR A 165 19.51 17.65 -8.49
CA THR A 165 19.47 17.80 -9.95
C THR A 165 18.13 18.37 -10.40
N LEU A 166 17.02 17.86 -9.89
CA LEU A 166 15.68 18.37 -10.21
C LEU A 166 15.53 19.84 -9.78
N ARG A 167 15.98 20.21 -8.57
CA ARG A 167 15.97 21.60 -8.08
C ARG A 167 16.79 22.54 -8.97
N LYS A 168 17.93 22.09 -9.48
CA LYS A 168 18.77 22.88 -10.41
C LYS A 168 18.14 23.06 -11.78
N VAL A 169 17.46 22.04 -12.29
CA VAL A 169 16.81 22.05 -13.62
C VAL A 169 15.50 22.84 -13.58
N TYR A 170 14.80 22.83 -12.46
CA TYR A 170 13.53 23.54 -12.27
C TYR A 170 13.62 24.60 -11.16
N PRO A 171 14.46 25.64 -11.33
CA PRO A 171 14.66 26.67 -10.30
C PRO A 171 13.39 27.49 -10.01
N ASP A 172 12.44 27.52 -10.96
CA ASP A 172 11.16 28.21 -10.81
C ASP A 172 10.19 27.47 -9.86
N LEU A 173 10.43 26.18 -9.59
CA LEU A 173 9.70 25.39 -8.59
C LEU A 173 10.35 25.59 -7.22
N ASN A 174 10.33 26.81 -6.70
CA ASN A 174 10.98 27.16 -5.43
C ASN A 174 10.00 27.40 -4.27
N SER A 175 8.69 27.25 -4.52
CA SER A 175 7.70 27.28 -3.44
C SER A 175 7.76 25.99 -2.64
N LYS A 176 7.43 26.06 -1.35
CA LYS A 176 7.43 24.90 -0.44
C LYS A 176 6.60 23.72 -0.96
N ASP A 177 5.53 24.01 -1.70
CA ASP A 177 4.59 22.99 -2.19
C ASP A 177 4.95 22.47 -3.59
N ALA A 178 5.88 23.11 -4.31
CA ALA A 178 6.27 22.73 -5.67
C ALA A 178 7.73 22.27 -5.77
N GLU A 179 8.59 22.66 -4.84
CA GLU A 179 10.00 22.28 -4.85
C GLU A 179 10.15 20.75 -4.72
N PRO A 180 10.99 20.11 -5.56
CA PRO A 180 11.36 18.71 -5.36
C PRO A 180 11.85 18.48 -3.93
N GLN A 181 11.18 17.61 -3.19
CA GLN A 181 11.42 17.35 -1.76
C GLN A 181 11.43 15.84 -1.50
N TYR A 182 11.90 15.45 -0.32
CA TYR A 182 11.82 14.05 0.11
C TYR A 182 10.37 13.61 0.24
N LEU A 183 10.06 12.36 -0.11
CA LEU A 183 8.71 11.85 0.12
C LEU A 183 8.39 11.75 1.62
N PRO A 184 7.18 12.17 2.05
CA PRO A 184 6.67 11.80 3.35
C PRO A 184 6.32 10.30 3.34
N LEU A 185 7.00 9.53 4.18
CA LEU A 185 6.89 8.08 4.22
C LEU A 185 6.53 7.59 5.63
N ALA A 186 5.61 6.65 5.73
CA ALA A 186 5.22 6.00 6.97
C ALA A 186 6.23 4.90 7.35
N GLY A 187 7.10 5.21 8.31
CA GLY A 187 8.09 4.27 8.78
C GLY A 187 9.16 4.93 9.66
N VAL A 188 9.92 4.07 10.33
CA VAL A 188 10.98 4.49 11.24
C VAL A 188 12.22 3.66 10.98
N ARG A 189 13.35 4.33 10.77
CA ARG A 189 14.65 3.67 10.70
C ARG A 189 14.98 3.02 12.04
N ARG A 190 15.44 1.77 12.00
CA ARG A 190 15.73 0.98 13.19
C ARG A 190 16.93 1.55 13.95
N LYS A 191 16.83 1.62 15.29
CA LYS A 191 17.94 2.08 16.15
C LYS A 191 19.01 1.01 16.32
N ASP A 192 18.60 -0.26 16.36
CA ASP A 192 19.47 -1.42 16.56
C ASP A 192 20.17 -1.87 15.27
N ALA A 193 19.55 -1.62 14.11
CA ALA A 193 20.09 -1.91 12.80
C ALA A 193 19.73 -0.79 11.79
N PRO A 194 20.47 0.34 11.80
CA PRO A 194 20.16 1.55 11.01
C PRO A 194 20.05 1.33 9.50
N GLU A 195 20.59 0.24 8.97
CA GLU A 195 20.45 -0.11 7.56
C GLU A 195 19.02 -0.53 7.18
N TYR A 196 18.19 -0.87 8.16
CA TYR A 196 16.82 -1.32 7.96
C TYR A 196 15.79 -0.28 8.43
N ILE A 197 14.62 -0.36 7.83
CA ILE A 197 13.44 0.45 8.14
C ILE A 197 12.36 -0.47 8.67
N THR A 198 11.68 -0.05 9.74
CA THR A 198 10.38 -0.58 10.12
C THR A 198 9.33 0.25 9.40
N TRP A 199 8.86 -0.26 8.27
CA TRP A 199 7.75 0.29 7.49
C TRP A 199 6.45 0.10 8.26
N SER A 200 5.60 1.12 8.24
CA SER A 200 4.35 1.10 8.98
C SER A 200 3.31 0.21 8.30
N GLY A 201 2.69 -0.67 9.07
CA GLY A 201 1.50 -1.44 8.67
C GLY A 201 0.30 -1.08 9.54
N ALA A 202 -0.75 -1.91 9.49
CA ALA A 202 -1.91 -1.75 10.36
C ALA A 202 -1.53 -2.01 11.83
N ASP A 203 -0.52 -2.84 12.06
CA ASP A 203 0.10 -3.07 13.37
C ASP A 203 0.56 -1.76 14.03
N THR A 204 1.10 -0.83 13.22
CA THR A 204 1.61 0.46 13.70
C THR A 204 0.47 1.34 14.23
N VAL A 205 -0.67 1.34 13.55
CA VAL A 205 -1.86 2.11 13.96
C VAL A 205 -2.56 1.47 15.16
N LEU A 206 -2.63 0.13 15.21
CA LEU A 206 -3.15 -0.60 16.38
C LEU A 206 -2.32 -0.28 17.62
N GLY A 207 -1.00 -0.22 17.46
CA GLY A 207 -0.07 0.10 18.53
C GLY A 207 0.09 -1.01 19.57
N ASP A 208 1.11 -0.89 20.41
CA ASP A 208 1.52 -1.93 21.35
C ASP A 208 0.43 -2.36 22.33
N GLU A 209 -0.42 -1.43 22.76
CA GLU A 209 -1.49 -1.71 23.72
C GLU A 209 -2.57 -2.62 23.11
N MET A 210 -3.07 -2.29 21.91
CA MET A 210 -4.07 -3.12 21.23
C MET A 210 -3.48 -4.48 20.81
N LEU A 211 -2.21 -4.50 20.39
CA LEU A 211 -1.51 -5.74 20.08
C LEU A 211 -1.33 -6.64 21.32
N LYS A 212 -1.18 -6.07 22.52
CA LYS A 212 -1.19 -6.82 23.79
C LYS A 212 -2.60 -7.33 24.12
N GLU A 213 -3.64 -6.52 23.92
CA GLU A 213 -5.03 -6.94 24.13
C GLU A 213 -5.46 -8.07 23.19
N LEU A 214 -4.94 -8.12 21.95
CA LEU A 214 -5.16 -9.26 21.06
C LEU A 214 -4.68 -10.59 21.65
N LYS A 215 -3.64 -10.56 22.49
CA LYS A 215 -3.11 -11.77 23.16
C LYS A 215 -3.94 -12.16 24.39
N SER A 216 -4.66 -11.22 25.00
CA SER A 216 -5.51 -11.48 26.17
C SER A 216 -6.94 -11.87 25.76
N GLU A 217 -7.36 -11.52 24.53
CA GLU A 217 -8.70 -11.75 23.94
C GLU A 217 -9.88 -11.17 24.77
N ASN A 218 -9.60 -10.30 25.74
CA ASN A 218 -10.62 -9.79 26.65
C ASN A 218 -11.51 -8.73 26.01
N THR A 219 -10.91 -7.60 25.58
CA THR A 219 -11.65 -6.43 25.12
C THR A 219 -11.58 -6.23 23.61
N PHE A 220 -10.53 -6.74 22.97
CA PHE A 220 -10.33 -6.68 21.52
C PHE A 220 -10.01 -8.06 20.96
N GLN A 221 -10.84 -8.51 20.02
CA GLN A 221 -10.68 -9.80 19.35
C GLN A 221 -10.56 -9.59 17.85
N LEU A 222 -9.64 -10.31 17.22
CA LEU A 222 -9.48 -10.39 15.78
C LEU A 222 -9.78 -11.82 15.33
N LYS A 223 -10.62 -11.96 14.31
CA LYS A 223 -10.87 -13.24 13.64
C LYS A 223 -10.44 -13.14 12.18
N GLU A 224 -9.33 -13.77 11.84
CA GLU A 224 -8.84 -13.94 10.47
C GLU A 224 -9.65 -15.00 9.71
N MET A 225 -9.70 -14.93 8.39
CA MET A 225 -10.50 -15.83 7.54
C MET A 225 -12.00 -15.85 7.91
N TRP A 226 -12.53 -14.71 8.38
CA TRP A 226 -13.95 -14.48 8.66
C TRP A 226 -14.49 -13.37 7.77
N GLN A 227 -15.47 -13.69 6.93
CA GLN A 227 -16.07 -12.77 5.97
C GLN A 227 -17.36 -12.15 6.52
N CYS A 228 -17.40 -10.82 6.67
CA CYS A 228 -18.66 -10.10 6.82
C CYS A 228 -19.41 -10.11 5.48
N ARG A 229 -20.63 -10.66 5.44
CA ARG A 229 -21.41 -10.82 4.20
C ARG A 229 -22.46 -9.72 4.03
N GLU A 230 -23.17 -9.41 5.11
CA GLU A 230 -24.29 -8.48 5.11
C GLU A 230 -24.63 -8.03 6.54
N LEU A 231 -25.38 -6.94 6.60
CA LEU A 231 -25.95 -6.36 7.81
C LEU A 231 -27.47 -6.53 7.76
N HIS A 232 -28.07 -6.78 8.93
CA HIS A 232 -29.52 -6.90 9.09
C HIS A 232 -30.04 -5.76 9.96
N TYR A 233 -31.18 -5.18 9.59
CA TYR A 233 -31.71 -3.95 10.19
C TYR A 233 -33.11 -4.13 10.77
N THR A 234 -33.46 -3.24 11.69
CA THR A 234 -34.83 -3.12 12.21
C THR A 234 -35.76 -2.53 11.13
N GLY A 235 -36.63 -3.32 10.51
CA GLY A 235 -37.71 -2.81 9.63
C GLY A 235 -37.25 -2.10 8.34
N THR A 236 -38.19 -1.44 7.65
CA THR A 236 -37.98 -0.79 6.35
C THR A 236 -37.79 0.73 6.49
N GLY A 237 -36.68 1.29 6.00
CA GLY A 237 -36.29 2.69 6.26
C GLY A 237 -35.00 3.18 5.58
N GLN A 238 -34.52 2.51 4.53
CA GLN A 238 -33.47 3.01 3.62
C GLN A 238 -32.26 3.73 4.26
N GLY A 239 -31.68 3.17 5.32
CA GLY A 239 -30.44 3.65 5.95
C GLY A 239 -30.62 4.44 7.25
N THR A 240 -31.85 4.74 7.69
CA THR A 240 -32.10 5.36 9.02
C THR A 240 -32.34 4.34 10.13
N GLN A 241 -32.34 3.05 9.80
CA GLN A 241 -32.63 1.99 10.75
C GLN A 241 -31.38 1.56 11.52
N LYS A 242 -31.60 0.99 12.71
CA LYS A 242 -30.53 0.42 13.52
C LYS A 242 -30.12 -0.94 12.96
N VAL A 243 -28.81 -1.16 12.80
CA VAL A 243 -28.25 -2.50 12.54
C VAL A 243 -28.48 -3.37 13.78
N GLU A 244 -29.18 -4.49 13.63
CA GLU A 244 -29.39 -5.45 14.71
C GLU A 244 -28.21 -6.41 14.86
N TYR A 245 -27.72 -6.92 13.72
CA TYR A 245 -26.59 -7.84 13.66
C TYR A 245 -25.92 -7.83 12.29
N ALA A 246 -24.67 -8.28 12.24
CA ALA A 246 -23.98 -8.65 11.01
C ALA A 246 -24.00 -10.17 10.82
N VAL A 247 -24.15 -10.63 9.59
CA VAL A 247 -23.90 -12.03 9.23
C VAL A 247 -22.43 -12.17 8.85
N VAL A 248 -21.71 -12.96 9.64
CA VAL A 248 -20.28 -13.22 9.44
C VAL A 248 -20.05 -14.71 9.24
N ARG A 249 -19.34 -15.07 8.17
CA ARG A 249 -18.99 -16.45 7.82
C ARG A 249 -17.58 -16.78 8.28
N ASN A 250 -17.41 -17.84 9.07
CA ASN A 250 -16.11 -18.49 9.21
C ASN A 250 -15.82 -19.26 7.91
N LEU A 251 -14.78 -18.86 7.18
CA LEU A 251 -14.50 -19.41 5.84
C LEU A 251 -13.97 -20.85 5.90
N LEU A 252 -13.27 -21.23 6.97
CA LEU A 252 -12.74 -22.58 7.16
C LEU A 252 -13.87 -23.56 7.53
N GLU A 253 -14.72 -23.17 8.48
CA GLU A 253 -15.87 -23.99 8.92
C GLU A 253 -17.06 -23.93 7.97
N LYS A 254 -17.08 -22.96 7.04
CA LYS A 254 -18.21 -22.65 6.14
C LYS A 254 -19.52 -22.41 6.90
N LYS A 255 -19.44 -21.79 8.08
CA LYS A 255 -20.57 -21.55 8.98
C LYS A 255 -20.83 -20.07 9.19
N ASP A 256 -22.11 -19.70 9.13
CA ASP A 256 -22.58 -18.33 9.34
C ASP A 256 -22.95 -18.09 10.80
N TYR A 257 -22.56 -16.92 11.30
CA TYR A 257 -22.80 -16.45 12.65
C TYR A 257 -23.49 -15.09 12.62
N ARG A 258 -24.40 -14.86 13.56
CA ARG A 258 -25.00 -13.55 13.79
C ARG A 258 -24.22 -12.83 14.88
N VAL A 259 -23.53 -11.76 14.51
CA VAL A 259 -22.73 -10.94 15.42
C VAL A 259 -23.53 -9.70 15.79
N LYS A 260 -23.90 -9.59 17.08
CA LYS A 260 -24.57 -8.41 17.64
C LYS A 260 -23.52 -7.47 18.22
N ALA A 261 -23.68 -6.18 17.95
CA ALA A 261 -22.84 -5.12 18.50
C ALA A 261 -23.67 -3.84 18.67
N ASN A 262 -23.20 -2.92 19.51
CA ASN A 262 -23.81 -1.60 19.64
C ASN A 262 -23.49 -0.70 18.44
N THR A 263 -22.32 -0.89 17.83
CA THR A 263 -21.80 -0.12 16.71
C THR A 263 -21.15 -1.05 15.71
N PHE A 264 -21.41 -0.82 14.41
CA PHE A 264 -20.79 -1.54 13.31
C PHE A 264 -19.95 -0.57 12.48
N VAL A 265 -18.71 -0.96 12.20
CA VAL A 265 -17.79 -0.23 11.33
C VAL A 265 -17.42 -1.14 10.18
N ILE A 266 -17.74 -0.75 8.95
CA ILE A 266 -17.34 -1.46 7.74
C ILE A 266 -16.18 -0.71 7.11
N ALA A 267 -14.99 -1.32 7.16
CA ALA A 267 -13.75 -0.77 6.62
C ALA A 267 -13.10 -1.78 5.67
N ALA A 268 -13.86 -2.29 4.70
CA ALA A 268 -13.43 -3.34 3.78
C ALA A 268 -12.79 -2.80 2.48
N GLY A 269 -12.32 -1.55 2.49
CA GLY A 269 -11.77 -0.87 1.31
C GLY A 269 -12.85 -0.33 0.36
N ALA A 270 -12.41 0.37 -0.70
CA ALA A 270 -13.28 1.18 -1.56
C ALA A 270 -14.30 0.37 -2.39
N VAL A 271 -14.02 -0.92 -2.65
CA VAL A 271 -14.89 -1.78 -3.48
C VAL A 271 -15.66 -2.80 -2.64
N LEU A 272 -15.04 -3.44 -1.65
CA LEU A 272 -15.75 -4.46 -0.86
C LEU A 272 -16.68 -3.84 0.19
N THR A 273 -16.43 -2.59 0.62
CA THR A 273 -17.40 -1.87 1.47
C THR A 273 -18.74 -1.67 0.77
N PRO A 274 -18.82 -1.03 -0.42
CA PRO A 274 -20.09 -0.93 -1.13
C PRO A 274 -20.67 -2.29 -1.53
N GLN A 275 -19.85 -3.31 -1.77
CA GLN A 275 -20.34 -4.68 -1.98
C GLN A 275 -21.12 -5.22 -0.78
N ILE A 276 -20.57 -5.08 0.44
CA ILE A 276 -21.26 -5.50 1.67
C ILE A 276 -22.53 -4.68 1.87
N LEU A 277 -22.48 -3.36 1.67
CA LEU A 277 -23.64 -2.49 1.84
C LEU A 277 -24.76 -2.83 0.84
N PHE A 278 -24.41 -3.05 -0.43
CA PHE A 278 -25.35 -3.47 -1.47
C PHE A 278 -25.96 -4.84 -1.15
N ASN A 279 -25.14 -5.81 -0.70
CA ASN A 279 -25.61 -7.12 -0.26
C ASN A 279 -26.45 -7.05 1.05
N SER A 280 -26.45 -5.91 1.74
CA SER A 280 -27.27 -5.63 2.91
C SER A 280 -28.55 -4.85 2.56
N ASP A 281 -28.93 -4.81 1.27
CA ASP A 281 -30.06 -4.03 0.74
C ASP A 281 -29.99 -2.51 1.02
N ILE A 282 -28.77 -1.97 1.27
CA ILE A 282 -28.57 -0.53 1.30
C ILE A 282 -28.43 -0.03 -0.14
N SER A 283 -29.46 0.66 -0.61
CA SER A 283 -29.46 1.36 -1.90
C SER A 283 -29.48 2.87 -1.67
N LEU A 284 -28.31 3.45 -1.39
CA LEU A 284 -28.15 4.90 -1.35
C LEU A 284 -27.87 5.41 -2.78
N PRO A 285 -28.46 6.53 -3.22
CA PRO A 285 -28.30 7.03 -4.59
C PRO A 285 -26.83 7.21 -5.05
N ALA A 286 -25.92 7.52 -4.12
CA ALA A 286 -24.51 7.71 -4.42
C ALA A 286 -23.65 6.43 -4.25
N LEU A 287 -24.21 5.35 -3.70
CA LEU A 287 -23.45 4.11 -3.46
C LEU A 287 -23.02 3.50 -4.80
N GLY A 288 -21.72 3.26 -4.96
CA GLY A 288 -21.15 2.74 -6.21
C GLY A 288 -21.07 3.75 -7.37
N HIS A 289 -21.38 5.02 -7.13
CA HIS A 289 -21.30 6.09 -8.12
C HIS A 289 -20.15 7.06 -7.81
N TYR A 290 -19.75 7.86 -8.80
CA TYR A 290 -18.70 8.88 -8.65
C TYR A 290 -17.34 8.32 -8.19
N LEU A 291 -17.04 7.08 -8.59
CA LEU A 291 -15.75 6.46 -8.31
C LEU A 291 -14.64 7.19 -9.08
N CYS A 292 -13.52 7.44 -8.40
CA CYS A 292 -12.34 8.07 -8.96
C CYS A 292 -11.16 7.09 -8.88
N GLU A 293 -10.41 6.98 -9.97
CA GLU A 293 -9.14 6.26 -10.03
C GLU A 293 -8.10 7.16 -10.73
N GLN A 294 -6.82 6.95 -10.42
CA GLN A 294 -5.72 7.77 -10.92
C GLN A 294 -5.09 7.14 -12.17
N PRO A 295 -5.05 7.87 -13.31
CA PRO A 295 -4.19 7.47 -14.42
C PRO A 295 -2.73 7.44 -13.97
N LEU A 296 -2.05 6.32 -14.18
CA LEU A 296 -0.65 6.12 -13.79
C LEU A 296 0.23 5.98 -15.04
N ALA A 297 1.24 6.86 -15.16
CA ALA A 297 2.34 6.71 -16.10
C ALA A 297 3.60 6.27 -15.35
N PHE A 298 4.35 5.34 -15.92
CA PHE A 298 5.55 4.78 -15.29
C PHE A 298 6.70 4.65 -16.31
N CYS A 299 7.90 5.03 -15.88
CA CYS A 299 9.14 4.75 -16.58
C CYS A 299 10.30 4.61 -15.59
N GLN A 300 11.39 4.01 -16.03
CA GLN A 300 12.67 4.00 -15.31
C GLN A 300 13.72 4.69 -16.17
N VAL A 301 14.69 5.33 -15.52
CA VAL A 301 15.78 6.05 -16.19
C VAL A 301 17.13 5.56 -15.71
N VAL A 302 18.14 5.67 -16.57
CA VAL A 302 19.54 5.48 -16.21
C VAL A 302 20.17 6.86 -16.01
N LEU A 303 20.88 7.05 -14.89
CA LEU A 303 21.54 8.32 -14.59
C LEU A 303 22.56 8.67 -15.68
N LEU A 304 22.61 9.95 -16.06
CA LEU A 304 23.60 10.45 -17.01
C LEU A 304 25.01 10.35 -16.43
N GLN A 305 26.01 10.04 -17.28
CA GLN A 305 27.40 9.85 -16.85
C GLN A 305 27.95 11.06 -16.09
N ASN A 306 27.62 12.29 -16.52
CA ASN A 306 28.08 13.51 -15.85
C ASN A 306 27.54 13.65 -14.41
N LEU A 307 26.34 13.14 -14.13
CA LEU A 307 25.78 13.10 -12.77
C LEU A 307 26.51 12.06 -11.92
N VAL A 308 26.81 10.89 -12.49
CA VAL A 308 27.60 9.85 -11.82
C VAL A 308 29.01 10.35 -11.50
N ASP A 309 29.70 10.98 -12.46
CA ASP A 309 31.04 11.56 -12.28
C ASP A 309 31.05 12.67 -11.21
N SER A 310 29.92 13.37 -11.02
CA SER A 310 29.81 14.43 -10.02
C SER A 310 29.85 13.89 -8.58
N ILE A 311 29.52 12.61 -8.38
CA ILE A 311 29.52 11.98 -7.06
C ILE A 311 30.92 11.96 -6.47
N GLU A 312 31.93 11.63 -7.28
CA GLU A 312 33.34 11.57 -6.87
C GLU A 312 33.96 12.95 -6.65
N LYS A 313 33.36 13.98 -7.23
CA LYS A 313 33.79 15.38 -7.11
C LYS A 313 33.14 16.07 -5.90
N ASN A 314 32.07 15.49 -5.35
CA ASN A 314 31.39 16.05 -4.20
C ASN A 314 32.27 15.88 -2.93
N PRO A 315 32.64 16.96 -2.22
CA PRO A 315 33.54 16.89 -1.07
C PRO A 315 32.97 16.09 0.11
N VAL A 316 31.64 16.01 0.24
CA VAL A 316 30.96 15.25 1.29
C VAL A 316 30.95 13.75 0.98
N TRP A 317 30.69 13.39 -0.29
CA TRP A 317 30.56 11.98 -0.69
C TRP A 317 31.90 11.35 -1.05
N LYS A 318 32.88 12.12 -1.52
CA LYS A 318 34.20 11.63 -1.93
C LYS A 318 34.89 10.73 -0.88
N PRO A 319 34.99 11.11 0.42
CA PRO A 319 35.59 10.23 1.43
C PRO A 319 34.88 8.89 1.59
N ILE A 320 33.56 8.87 1.37
CA ILE A 320 32.72 7.66 1.45
C ILE A 320 33.00 6.76 0.25
N VAL A 321 33.01 7.32 -0.95
CA VAL A 321 33.31 6.61 -2.20
C VAL A 321 34.74 6.07 -2.21
N ASP A 322 35.72 6.86 -1.78
CA ASP A 322 37.12 6.45 -1.70
C ASP A 322 37.30 5.27 -0.72
N LYS A 323 36.59 5.29 0.42
CA LYS A 323 36.58 4.18 1.39
C LYS A 323 35.92 2.92 0.80
N PHE A 324 34.85 3.08 0.05
CA PHE A 324 34.15 1.98 -0.62
C PHE A 324 35.04 1.33 -1.69
N ARG A 325 35.64 2.12 -2.58
CA ARG A 325 36.56 1.65 -3.63
C ARG A 325 37.77 0.88 -3.11
N LYS A 326 38.33 1.29 -1.96
CA LYS A 326 39.43 0.54 -1.32
C LYS A 326 39.05 -0.91 -1.00
N LYS A 327 37.79 -1.17 -0.68
CA LYS A 327 37.27 -2.52 -0.41
C LYS A 327 36.76 -3.23 -1.67
N HIS A 328 36.34 -2.46 -2.68
CA HIS A 328 35.73 -2.94 -3.91
C HIS A 328 36.41 -2.32 -5.13
N PRO A 329 37.69 -2.66 -5.41
CA PRO A 329 38.49 -1.97 -6.43
C PRO A 329 37.99 -2.20 -7.87
N ASN A 330 37.21 -3.27 -8.08
CA ASN A 330 36.67 -3.62 -9.39
C ASN A 330 35.22 -3.13 -9.59
N ASP A 331 34.62 -2.44 -8.60
CA ASP A 331 33.28 -1.89 -8.75
C ASP A 331 33.36 -0.51 -9.45
N PRO A 332 32.80 -0.38 -10.67
CA PRO A 332 32.87 0.87 -11.42
C PRO A 332 31.91 1.93 -10.88
N ILE A 333 30.92 1.57 -10.05
CA ILE A 333 29.86 2.47 -9.61
C ILE A 333 30.31 3.23 -8.34
N PRO A 334 30.36 4.58 -8.36
CA PRO A 334 30.78 5.37 -7.19
C PRO A 334 29.66 5.52 -6.15
N ILE A 335 28.86 4.47 -5.94
CA ILE A 335 27.74 4.44 -5.00
C ILE A 335 27.89 3.18 -4.15
N PRO A 336 28.13 3.30 -2.83
CA PRO A 336 28.24 2.13 -1.96
C PRO A 336 26.96 1.28 -1.99
N TYR A 337 27.08 -0.05 -1.92
CA TYR A 337 25.92 -0.94 -1.83
C TYR A 337 25.05 -0.70 -0.57
N THR A 338 25.59 0.01 0.42
CA THR A 338 24.89 0.43 1.64
C THR A 338 24.04 1.69 1.46
N ASP A 339 24.23 2.43 0.36
CA ASP A 339 23.38 3.55 0.00
C ASP A 339 21.95 3.03 -0.21
N PRO A 340 20.91 3.56 0.43
CA PRO A 340 19.54 3.12 0.20
C PRO A 340 19.05 3.42 -1.21
N GLN A 341 18.06 2.65 -1.68
CA GLN A 341 17.38 3.02 -2.93
C GLN A 341 16.75 4.40 -2.79
N PRO A 342 16.77 5.24 -3.85
CA PRO A 342 16.08 6.53 -3.82
C PRO A 342 14.60 6.31 -3.52
N GLN A 343 13.99 7.20 -2.73
CA GLN A 343 12.57 7.15 -2.40
C GLN A 343 11.92 8.48 -2.76
#